data_AF-A0A832GWG1-F1
#
_entry.id   AF-A0A832GWG1-F1
#
_cell.length_a   1.000
_cell.length_b   1.000
_cell.length_c   1.000
_cell.angle_alpha   90.00
_cell.angle_beta   90.00
_cell.angle_gamma   90.00
#
_symmetry.space_group_name_H-M   'P 1'
#
loop_
_entity.id
_entity.type
_entity.pdbx_description
1 polymer ?
#
loop_
_entity_poly.entity_id
_entity_poly.type
_entity_poly.pdbx_seq_one_letter_code
_entity_poly.pdbx_strand_id
1 'polypeptide(L)'
;MIKGMLTKKILVKGEIESKTGLHIGGTNNRLAIGGADATVVRNPVNNQPYIPGSSLKGKMRSLLEKLEGAFNKTGMRDLDFGPFVEPEKADTENKKLIYKIFGTVPEKMNEPEPTSRLIVRDCNLINAEELEKLQNTDMPYTEVKTEVVIDRVTSAATPRQIERVPAG
;
A
#
# COMPACT_ATOMS: atom_id res chain seq x y z
N MET A 1 14.58 -13.49 30.09
CA MET A 1 14.06 -13.94 28.79
C MET A 1 12.55 -14.04 28.89
N ILE A 2 11.81 -13.05 28.38
CA ILE A 2 10.35 -13.17 28.21
C ILE A 2 10.16 -14.02 26.95
N LYS A 3 9.64 -15.23 27.11
CA LYS A 3 9.35 -16.13 26.01
C LYS A 3 7.91 -15.86 25.57
N GLY A 4 7.71 -15.14 24.47
CA GLY A 4 6.37 -14.91 23.93
C GLY A 4 5.65 -16.25 23.69
N MET A 5 4.56 -16.49 24.42
CA MET A 5 3.73 -17.70 24.26
C MET A 5 2.63 -17.44 23.24
N LEU A 6 2.64 -18.18 22.12
CA LEU A 6 1.55 -18.13 21.16
C LEU A 6 0.31 -18.81 21.75
N THR A 7 -0.73 -18.03 22.05
CA THR A 7 -2.00 -18.54 22.56
C THR A 7 -2.98 -18.86 21.44
N LYS A 8 -3.15 -17.96 20.46
CA LYS A 8 -4.11 -18.10 19.36
C LYS A 8 -3.69 -17.29 18.12
N LYS A 9 -4.12 -17.74 16.94
CA LYS A 9 -4.14 -16.94 15.70
C LYS A 9 -5.59 -16.63 15.33
N ILE A 10 -5.91 -15.34 15.20
CA ILE A 10 -7.24 -14.88 14.76
C ILE A 10 -7.15 -14.64 13.25
N LEU A 11 -8.03 -15.28 12.49
CA LEU A 11 -8.10 -15.14 11.04
C LEU A 11 -9.24 -14.18 10.70
N VAL A 12 -8.91 -13.06 10.07
CA VAL A 12 -9.87 -12.11 9.50
C VAL A 12 -9.82 -12.29 7.99
N LYS A 13 -10.97 -12.59 7.39
CA LYS A 13 -11.13 -12.77 5.94
C LYS A 13 -12.25 -11.86 5.46
N GLY A 14 -12.15 -11.41 4.23
CA GLY A 14 -13.15 -10.57 3.58
C GLY A 14 -12.70 -10.23 2.17
N GLU A 15 -13.54 -9.45 1.50
CA GLU A 15 -13.33 -8.98 0.14
C GLU A 15 -13.17 -7.46 0.17
N ILE A 16 -12.39 -6.93 -0.77
CA ILE A 16 -12.19 -5.48 -0.94
C ILE A 16 -12.78 -5.13 -2.29
N GLU A 17 -13.81 -4.30 -2.28
CA GLU A 17 -14.43 -3.77 -3.49
C GLU A 17 -13.87 -2.39 -3.81
N SER A 18 -13.48 -2.18 -5.07
CA SER A 18 -12.90 -0.91 -5.49
C SER A 18 -14.01 0.05 -5.91
N LYS A 19 -14.50 0.88 -4.98
CA LYS A 19 -15.57 1.86 -5.26
C LYS A 19 -15.21 2.90 -6.34
N THR A 20 -13.92 3.09 -6.59
CA THR A 20 -13.36 3.97 -7.62
C THR A 20 -12.17 3.28 -8.27
N GLY A 21 -11.69 3.76 -9.43
CA GLY A 21 -10.52 3.16 -10.06
C GLY A 21 -9.29 3.16 -9.15
N LEU A 22 -8.67 1.99 -8.96
CA LEU A 22 -7.56 1.76 -8.03
C LEU A 22 -6.24 1.65 -8.77
N HIS A 23 -5.29 2.52 -8.40
CA HIS A 23 -3.91 2.44 -8.86
C HIS A 23 -2.98 2.10 -7.68
N ILE A 24 -2.28 0.97 -7.79
CA ILE A 24 -1.14 0.65 -6.93
C ILE A 24 0.05 0.45 -7.85
N GLY A 25 0.96 1.41 -7.85
CA GLY A 25 2.13 1.42 -8.73
C GLY A 25 3.00 0.18 -8.52
N GLY A 26 3.34 -0.50 -9.61
CA GLY A 26 4.36 -1.54 -9.63
C GLY A 26 5.68 -1.02 -10.21
N THR A 27 6.80 -1.64 -9.83
CA THR A 27 8.11 -1.42 -10.47
C THR A 27 8.30 -2.22 -11.76
N ASN A 28 7.27 -2.95 -12.21
CA ASN A 28 7.37 -3.85 -13.35
C ASN A 28 7.36 -3.10 -14.68
N ASN A 29 8.49 -2.45 -14.97
CA ASN A 29 8.94 -2.11 -16.32
C ASN A 29 9.30 -3.39 -17.08
N ARG A 30 8.33 -4.29 -17.34
CA ARG A 30 8.44 -5.02 -18.61
C ARG A 30 8.29 -3.92 -19.65
N LEU A 31 9.34 -3.71 -20.45
CA LEU A 31 9.38 -2.76 -21.56
C LEU A 31 8.24 -3.08 -22.56
N ALA A 32 7.01 -2.78 -22.19
CA ALA A 32 5.86 -2.81 -23.06
C ALA A 32 5.95 -1.50 -23.86
N ILE A 33 6.46 -1.61 -25.07
CA ILE A 33 6.51 -0.50 -26.03
C ILE A 33 5.06 0.00 -26.19
N GLY A 34 4.78 1.24 -25.78
CA GLY A 34 3.44 1.84 -25.84
C GLY A 34 2.53 1.63 -24.62
N GLY A 35 3.06 1.22 -23.47
CA GLY A 35 2.32 1.18 -22.20
C GLY A 35 2.11 2.56 -21.56
N ALA A 36 1.28 2.62 -20.52
CA ALA A 36 1.03 3.83 -19.74
C ALA A 36 2.27 4.26 -18.93
N ASP A 37 2.39 5.55 -18.61
CA ASP A 37 3.52 6.10 -17.85
C ASP A 37 3.64 5.49 -16.44
N ALA A 38 2.50 5.18 -15.81
CA ALA A 38 2.43 4.58 -14.49
C ALA A 38 1.57 3.31 -14.52
N THR A 39 2.22 2.14 -14.42
CA THR A 39 1.57 0.83 -14.47
C THR A 39 1.18 0.30 -13.10
N VAL A 40 0.11 -0.50 -13.03
CA VAL A 40 -0.28 -1.18 -11.80
C VAL A 40 0.60 -2.40 -11.51
N VAL A 41 0.73 -2.74 -10.23
CA VAL A 41 1.42 -3.96 -9.80
C VAL A 41 0.63 -5.20 -10.22
N ARG A 42 1.35 -6.19 -10.77
CA ARG A 42 0.76 -7.43 -11.31
C ARG A 42 1.52 -8.64 -10.82
N ASN A 43 0.81 -9.73 -10.63
CA ASN A 43 1.42 -11.02 -10.32
C ASN A 43 2.12 -11.56 -11.59
N PRO A 44 3.43 -11.88 -11.52
CA PRO A 44 4.20 -12.29 -12.71
C PRO A 44 3.75 -13.62 -13.31
N VAL A 45 3.01 -14.45 -12.56
CA VAL A 45 2.58 -15.78 -13.02
C VAL A 45 1.33 -15.71 -13.89
N ASN A 46 0.37 -14.87 -13.55
CA ASN A 46 -0.94 -14.81 -14.22
C ASN A 46 -1.31 -13.41 -14.76
N ASN A 47 -0.41 -12.43 -14.63
CA ASN A 47 -0.57 -11.06 -15.08
C ASN A 47 -1.75 -10.29 -14.46
N GLN A 48 -2.39 -10.82 -13.41
CA GLN A 48 -3.51 -10.17 -12.75
C GLN A 48 -3.03 -9.08 -11.78
N PRO A 49 -3.72 -7.93 -11.71
CA PRO A 49 -3.47 -6.95 -10.67
C PRO A 49 -3.83 -7.52 -9.29
N TYR A 50 -3.14 -7.05 -8.26
CA TYR A 50 -3.41 -7.47 -6.88
C TYR A 50 -3.08 -6.34 -5.91
N ILE A 51 -3.58 -6.42 -4.68
CA ILE A 51 -3.20 -5.49 -3.60
C ILE A 51 -2.10 -6.15 -2.77
N PRO A 52 -0.86 -5.62 -2.77
CA PRO A 52 0.19 -6.14 -1.90
C PRO A 52 -0.18 -5.98 -0.43
N GLY A 53 0.09 -7.00 0.37
CA GLY A 53 -0.14 -6.99 1.82
C GLY A 53 0.67 -5.89 2.52
N SER A 54 1.84 -5.53 1.98
CA SER A 54 2.65 -4.40 2.44
C SER A 54 1.96 -3.05 2.22
N SER A 55 1.33 -2.84 1.06
CA SER A 55 0.58 -1.61 0.74
C SER A 55 -0.63 -1.45 1.66
N LEU A 56 -1.41 -2.52 1.85
CA LEU A 56 -2.57 -2.51 2.74
C LEU A 56 -2.15 -2.30 4.21
N LYS A 57 -1.16 -3.06 4.68
CA LYS A 57 -0.61 -2.92 6.04
C LYS A 57 -0.06 -1.52 6.29
N GLY A 58 0.70 -0.98 5.34
CA GLY A 58 1.29 0.34 5.43
C GLY A 58 0.25 1.44 5.50
N LYS A 59 -0.82 1.35 4.68
CA LYS A 59 -1.91 2.32 4.71
C LYS A 59 -2.67 2.29 6.04
N MET A 60 -3.00 1.10 6.55
CA MET A 60 -3.63 0.95 7.88
C MET A 60 -2.76 1.56 8.98
N ARG A 61 -1.46 1.24 8.99
CA ARG A 61 -0.50 1.78 9.95
C ARG A 61 -0.44 3.30 9.90
N SER A 62 -0.23 3.87 8.71
CA SER A 62 -0.08 5.30 8.51
C SER A 62 -1.33 6.09 8.95
N LEU A 63 -2.53 5.55 8.71
CA LEU A 63 -3.77 6.19 9.16
C LEU A 63 -3.91 6.18 10.68
N LEU A 64 -3.60 5.04 11.33
CA LEU A 64 -3.64 4.93 12.79
C LEU A 64 -2.57 5.81 13.45
N GLU A 65 -1.36 5.84 12.91
CA GLU A 65 -0.27 6.71 13.36
C GLU A 65 -0.66 8.19 13.24
N LYS A 66 -1.29 8.59 12.13
CA LYS A 66 -1.77 9.96 11.94
C LYS A 66 -2.88 10.33 12.92
N LEU A 67 -3.83 9.42 13.16
CA LEU A 67 -4.93 9.64 14.11
C LEU A 67 -4.41 9.87 15.54
N GLU A 68 -3.41 9.10 15.95
CA GLU A 68 -2.84 9.14 17.31
C GLU A 68 -1.72 10.16 17.47
N GLY A 69 -1.32 10.87 16.41
CA GLY A 69 -0.13 11.74 16.46
C GLY A 69 1.17 10.96 16.71
N ALA A 70 1.21 9.70 16.28
CA ALA A 70 2.28 8.75 16.51
C ALA A 70 3.23 8.72 15.30
N PHE A 71 4.08 9.72 15.17
CA PHE A 71 5.05 9.80 14.09
C PHE A 71 6.35 10.40 14.59
N ASN A 72 7.45 10.01 13.94
CA ASN A 72 8.78 10.48 14.28
C ASN A 72 9.31 11.36 13.16
N LYS A 73 10.01 12.44 13.51
CA LYS A 73 10.73 13.22 12.51
C LYS A 73 11.78 12.34 11.84
N THR A 74 11.79 12.35 10.52
CA THR A 74 12.82 11.70 9.72
C THR A 74 13.83 12.75 9.28
N GLY A 75 15.11 12.44 9.36
CA GLY A 75 16.18 13.28 8.78
C GLY A 75 16.37 13.05 7.28
N MET A 76 15.35 12.53 6.60
CA MET A 76 15.41 12.21 5.18
C MET A 76 15.05 13.45 4.35
N ARG A 77 15.77 13.64 3.25
CA ARG A 77 15.76 14.87 2.44
C ARG A 77 14.37 15.26 1.91
N ASP A 78 13.51 14.25 1.69
CA ASP A 78 12.19 14.41 1.07
C ASP A 78 11.03 13.92 1.97
N LEU A 79 11.33 13.54 3.22
CA LEU A 79 10.34 13.01 4.17
C LEU A 79 10.61 13.63 5.54
N ASP A 80 9.68 14.46 6.01
CA ASP A 80 9.77 15.09 7.33
C ASP A 80 9.35 14.14 8.46
N PHE A 81 8.45 13.19 8.17
CA PHE A 81 7.87 12.29 9.16
C PHE A 81 7.83 10.84 8.68
N GLY A 82 8.22 9.94 9.56
CA GLY A 82 8.22 8.50 9.36
C GLY A 82 7.48 7.74 10.47
N PRO A 83 7.50 6.41 10.39
CA PRO A 83 6.77 5.55 11.32
C PRO A 83 7.22 5.77 12.77
N PHE A 84 6.30 5.55 13.70
CA PHE A 84 6.62 5.58 15.12
C PHE A 84 7.49 4.38 15.50
N VAL A 85 8.64 4.66 16.11
CA VAL A 85 9.68 3.68 16.46
C VAL A 85 10.22 3.84 17.88
N GLU A 86 9.64 4.73 18.70
CA GLU A 86 10.12 5.06 20.05
C GLU A 86 9.07 4.65 21.10
N PRO A 87 8.89 3.34 21.38
CA PRO A 87 7.83 2.84 22.26
C PRO A 87 7.86 3.42 23.68
N GLU A 88 9.04 3.79 24.18
CA GLU A 88 9.25 4.44 25.47
C GLU A 88 8.64 5.85 25.54
N LYS A 89 8.50 6.53 24.39
CA LYS A 89 7.87 7.85 24.29
C LYS A 89 6.39 7.78 23.98
N ALA A 90 5.80 6.59 23.97
CA ALA A 90 4.37 6.42 23.79
C ALA A 90 3.61 6.86 25.06
N ASP A 91 3.08 8.07 25.01
CA ASP A 91 2.24 8.72 26.02
C ASP A 91 0.83 8.11 26.12
N THR A 92 0.31 7.50 25.04
CA THR A 92 -0.99 6.81 25.02
C THR A 92 -0.87 5.30 24.82
N GLU A 93 -1.85 4.56 25.35
CA GLU A 93 -1.94 3.11 25.12
C GLU A 93 -2.14 2.78 23.62
N ASN A 94 -2.84 3.63 22.87
CA ASN A 94 -3.04 3.44 21.43
C ASN A 94 -1.71 3.51 20.66
N LYS A 95 -0.81 4.45 20.98
CA LYS A 95 0.54 4.51 20.39
C LYS A 95 1.34 3.23 20.67
N LYS A 96 1.27 2.73 21.91
CA LYS A 96 1.90 1.45 22.29
C LYS A 96 1.32 0.26 21.50
N LEU A 97 0.00 0.26 21.28
CA LEU A 97 -0.69 -0.80 20.52
C LEU A 97 -0.30 -0.79 19.04
N ILE A 98 -0.24 0.37 18.40
CA ILE A 98 0.20 0.50 17.00
C ILE A 98 1.58 -0.12 16.84
N TYR A 99 2.53 0.26 17.70
CA TYR A 99 3.88 -0.31 17.72
C TYR A 99 3.86 -1.85 17.87
N LYS A 100 3.11 -2.38 18.84
CA LYS A 100 3.02 -3.84 19.10
C LYS A 100 2.35 -4.62 17.96
N ILE A 101 1.38 -4.02 17.27
CA ILE A 101 0.62 -4.68 16.20
C ILE A 101 1.44 -4.75 14.92
N PHE A 102 2.03 -3.63 14.50
CA PHE A 102 2.69 -3.51 13.20
C PHE A 102 4.18 -3.87 13.23
N GLY A 103 4.84 -3.76 14.40
CA GLY A 103 6.27 -4.00 14.59
C GLY A 103 7.18 -2.87 14.11
N THR A 104 8.48 -2.98 14.37
CA THR A 104 9.53 -2.08 13.85
C THR A 104 10.76 -2.87 13.36
N VAL A 105 11.66 -2.19 12.66
CA VAL A 105 12.94 -2.75 12.22
C VAL A 105 13.95 -2.83 13.38
N PRO A 106 14.76 -3.91 13.48
CA PRO A 106 15.67 -4.15 14.60
C PRO A 106 16.79 -3.12 14.74
N GLU A 107 17.23 -2.48 13.65
CA GLU A 107 18.41 -1.60 13.61
C GLU A 107 18.29 -0.33 14.47
N LYS A 108 17.09 -0.02 14.98
CA LYS A 108 16.83 1.14 15.85
C LYS A 108 16.61 0.76 17.32
N MET A 109 16.98 -0.45 17.75
CA MET A 109 16.58 -0.99 19.05
C MET A 109 17.74 -1.52 19.89
N ASN A 110 17.72 -1.19 21.19
CA ASN A 110 18.65 -1.70 22.21
C ASN A 110 18.16 -2.97 22.92
N GLU A 111 16.90 -3.41 22.69
CA GLU A 111 16.32 -4.58 23.36
C GLU A 111 15.55 -5.50 22.39
N PRO A 112 15.51 -6.82 22.68
CA PRO A 112 14.79 -7.78 21.85
C PRO A 112 13.29 -7.79 22.19
N GLU A 113 12.44 -7.08 21.44
CA GLU A 113 11.03 -7.42 21.04
C GLU A 113 10.17 -6.18 20.65
N PRO A 114 9.06 -6.30 19.88
CA PRO A 114 8.37 -7.51 19.41
C PRO A 114 8.31 -7.69 17.87
N THR A 115 8.23 -8.95 17.47
CA THR A 115 7.80 -9.38 16.12
C THR A 115 6.38 -8.86 15.85
N SER A 116 6.12 -8.35 14.64
CA SER A 116 4.78 -7.93 14.19
C SER A 116 3.73 -8.99 14.53
N ARG A 117 2.64 -8.60 15.21
CA ARG A 117 1.52 -9.49 15.56
C ARG A 117 0.48 -9.60 14.44
N LEU A 118 0.51 -8.68 13.49
CA LEU A 118 -0.36 -8.66 12.31
C LEU A 118 0.39 -9.16 11.07
N ILE A 119 -0.20 -10.13 10.39
CA ILE A 119 0.20 -10.55 9.03
C ILE A 119 -0.93 -10.16 8.09
N VAL A 120 -0.60 -9.33 7.09
CA VAL A 120 -1.52 -8.95 6.02
C VAL A 120 -1.04 -9.66 4.76
N ARG A 121 -1.89 -10.51 4.17
CA ARG A 121 -1.57 -11.23 2.93
C ARG A 121 -1.94 -10.39 1.72
N ASP A 122 -1.31 -10.69 0.60
CA ASP A 122 -1.68 -10.13 -0.70
C ASP A 122 -3.13 -10.49 -1.03
N CYS A 123 -3.89 -9.52 -1.55
CA CYS A 123 -5.27 -9.70 -1.97
C CYS A 123 -5.30 -9.92 -3.49
N ASN A 124 -5.60 -11.15 -3.90
CA ASN A 124 -5.76 -11.50 -5.31
C ASN A 124 -7.11 -11.03 -5.85
N LEU A 125 -7.16 -10.80 -7.15
CA LEU A 125 -8.38 -10.47 -7.88
C LEU A 125 -9.38 -11.64 -7.83
N ILE A 126 -10.64 -11.34 -7.53
CA ILE A 126 -11.71 -12.34 -7.40
C ILE A 126 -12.53 -12.44 -8.70
N ASN A 127 -12.84 -11.30 -9.32
CA ASN A 127 -13.65 -11.16 -10.53
C ASN A 127 -12.81 -11.12 -11.82
N ALA A 128 -11.71 -11.88 -11.87
CA ALA A 128 -10.79 -11.86 -13.01
C ALA A 128 -11.47 -12.21 -14.34
N GLU A 129 -12.34 -13.22 -14.37
CA GLU A 129 -13.07 -13.63 -15.58
C GLU A 129 -14.05 -12.58 -16.08
N GLU A 130 -14.64 -11.79 -15.17
CA GLU A 130 -15.56 -10.72 -15.51
C GLU A 130 -14.79 -9.56 -16.14
N LEU A 131 -13.69 -9.15 -15.51
CA LEU A 131 -12.81 -8.10 -16.00
C LEU A 131 -12.16 -8.44 -17.35
N GLU A 132 -11.85 -9.70 -17.59
CA GLU A 132 -11.31 -10.17 -18.88
C GLU A 132 -12.35 -10.11 -20.01
N LYS A 133 -13.62 -10.28 -19.69
CA LYS A 133 -14.73 -10.21 -20.67
C LYS A 133 -15.15 -8.76 -20.98
N LEU A 134 -14.73 -7.78 -20.18
CA LEU A 134 -14.96 -6.37 -20.48
C LEU A 134 -14.16 -5.97 -21.71
N GLN A 135 -14.85 -5.88 -22.85
CA GLN A 135 -14.27 -5.49 -24.15
C GLN A 135 -13.71 -4.05 -24.18
N ASN A 136 -13.91 -3.28 -23.11
CA ASN A 136 -13.52 -1.87 -23.01
C ASN A 136 -12.30 -1.63 -22.10
N THR A 137 -11.54 -2.67 -21.77
CA THR A 137 -10.29 -2.49 -21.02
C THR A 137 -9.15 -2.16 -21.98
N ASP A 138 -8.46 -1.03 -21.74
CA ASP A 138 -7.31 -0.61 -22.55
C ASP A 138 -6.11 -1.56 -22.40
N MET A 139 -6.06 -2.28 -21.27
CA MET A 139 -5.02 -3.22 -20.88
C MET A 139 -5.64 -4.41 -20.12
N PRO A 140 -4.94 -5.56 -19.98
CA PRO A 140 -5.51 -6.72 -19.29
C PRO A 140 -6.00 -6.37 -17.88
N TYR A 141 -7.30 -6.50 -17.63
CA TYR A 141 -7.96 -6.21 -16.34
C TYR A 141 -7.96 -4.73 -15.91
N THR A 142 -7.49 -3.80 -16.76
CA THR A 142 -7.23 -2.40 -16.38
C THR A 142 -7.60 -1.41 -17.49
N GLU A 143 -7.80 -0.15 -17.11
CA GLU A 143 -8.02 0.97 -18.02
C GLU A 143 -6.90 2.00 -17.90
N VAL A 144 -6.67 2.77 -18.96
CA VAL A 144 -5.70 3.87 -18.99
C VAL A 144 -6.44 5.19 -18.90
N LYS A 145 -6.24 5.89 -17.78
CA LYS A 145 -6.76 7.24 -17.60
C LYS A 145 -5.66 8.26 -17.92
N THR A 146 -5.96 9.19 -18.82
CA THR A 146 -5.10 10.36 -19.05
C THR A 146 -5.45 11.47 -18.06
N GLU A 147 -4.45 11.97 -17.34
CA GLU A 147 -4.54 13.16 -16.49
C GLU A 147 -3.64 14.26 -17.06
N VAL A 148 -4.02 15.51 -16.89
CA VAL A 148 -3.28 16.65 -17.47
C VAL A 148 -2.95 17.66 -16.39
N VAL A 149 -1.66 17.96 -16.23
CA VAL A 149 -1.23 19.12 -15.44
C VAL A 149 -1.20 20.32 -16.37
N ILE A 150 -1.92 21.39 -15.99
CA ILE A 150 -2.03 22.62 -16.78
C ILE A 150 -1.34 23.75 -16.03
N ASP A 151 -0.37 24.39 -16.67
CA ASP A 151 0.25 25.61 -16.18
C ASP A 151 -0.79 26.75 -16.17
N ARG A 152 -0.99 27.37 -15.00
CA ARG A 152 -2.06 28.35 -14.79
C ARG A 152 -1.80 29.71 -15.45
N VAL A 153 -0.57 29.99 -15.87
CA VAL A 153 -0.17 31.27 -16.49
C VAL A 153 -0.08 31.11 -18.01
N THR A 154 0.61 30.07 -18.48
CA THR A 154 0.88 29.83 -19.90
C THR A 154 -0.18 28.97 -20.58
N SER A 155 -1.07 28.33 -19.80
CA SER A 155 -2.05 27.34 -20.29
C SER A 155 -1.42 26.11 -20.96
N ALA A 156 -0.12 25.88 -20.77
CA ALA A 156 0.57 24.72 -21.31
C ALA A 156 0.12 23.43 -20.60
N ALA A 157 -0.14 22.38 -21.38
CA ALA A 157 -0.61 21.09 -20.91
C ALA A 157 0.52 20.05 -20.90
N THR A 158 0.69 19.34 -19.78
CA THR A 158 1.56 18.16 -19.66
C THR A 158 0.70 16.94 -19.33
N PRO A 159 0.25 16.17 -20.35
CA PRO A 159 -0.53 14.96 -20.14
C PRO A 159 0.33 13.83 -19.58
N ARG A 160 -0.29 12.94 -18.79
CA ARG A 160 0.29 11.70 -18.25
C ARG A 160 -0.75 10.60 -18.29
N GLN A 161 -0.34 9.39 -18.63
CA GLN A 161 -1.19 8.23 -18.69
C GLN A 161 -1.01 7.35 -17.44
N ILE A 162 -2.09 7.10 -16.72
CA ILE A 162 -2.09 6.31 -15.49
C ILE A 162 -2.98 5.09 -15.71
N GLU A 163 -2.39 3.91 -15.61
CA GLU A 163 -3.12 2.65 -15.60
C GLU A 163 -3.83 2.48 -14.25
N ARG A 164 -5.07 1.98 -14.23
CA ARG A 164 -5.77 1.65 -12.99
C ARG A 164 -6.71 0.47 -13.18
N VAL A 165 -6.95 -0.26 -12.10
CA VAL A 165 -8.03 -1.25 -12.02
C VAL A 165 -9.35 -0.46 -12.03
N PRO A 166 -10.33 -0.79 -12.88
CA PRO A 166 -11.62 -0.09 -12.92
C PRO A 166 -12.37 -0.25 -11.59
N ALA A 167 -13.39 0.58 -11.39
CA ALA A 167 -14.27 0.45 -10.23
C ALA A 167 -15.18 -0.79 -10.37
N GLY A 168 -15.52 -1.40 -9.23
CA GLY A 168 -16.22 -2.70 -9.15
C GLY A 168 -15.29 -3.76 -8.58
#